data_AF-A0A1S9B5Y6-F1
#
_entry.id   AF-A0A1S9B5Y6-F1
#
_cell.length_a   1.000
_cell.length_b   1.000
_cell.length_c   1.000
_cell.angle_alpha   90.00
_cell.angle_beta   90.00
_cell.angle_gamma   90.00
#
_symmetry.space_group_name_H-M   'P 1'
#
loop_
_entity.id
_entity.type
_entity.pdbx_description
1 polymer ?
#
loop_
_entity_poly.entity_id
_entity_poly.type
_entity_poly.pdbx_seq_one_letter_code
_entity_poly.pdbx_strand_id
1 'polypeptide(L)'
;MERKQNLILQGPPGTGKTFLARRLAWLLLEAQDDARIELVQFHPSYSYEDFVQGFRPDGHGGFRLTDGVLPDVCRRAAQEPERPFVLLIDEINRGHLNRIFGELLVLLEPDKRGPQHAVRLPYAPADAPRFFVPTNLYLIGTMNTADRSLAPLDYALRRRFAFVGMQPEFGQPLRQLLTERGVPKVVTARLLLRLNELNQVIADDPELGPDFQLGHSYFCQPPAHPAQAPAWLNLILEQEIAPLLDDYWFDQPSLAIQHKQRLLSV
;
A
#
# COMPACT_ATOMS: atom_id res chain seq x y z
N MET A 1 11.29 -3.63 -11.43
CA MET A 1 10.22 -2.88 -12.14
C MET A 1 10.35 -3.03 -13.65
N GLU A 2 11.56 -3.00 -14.21
CA GLU A 2 11.83 -3.16 -15.65
C GLU A 2 11.13 -4.36 -16.33
N ARG A 3 11.12 -5.55 -15.71
CA ARG A 3 10.52 -6.74 -16.32
C ARG A 3 8.99 -6.74 -16.39
N LYS A 4 8.32 -6.29 -15.32
CA LYS A 4 6.86 -6.45 -15.14
C LYS A 4 6.09 -5.14 -15.20
N GLN A 5 6.76 -4.00 -15.01
CA GLN A 5 6.23 -2.64 -14.92
C GLN A 5 5.16 -2.40 -13.83
N ASN A 6 4.59 -3.47 -13.26
CA ASN A 6 3.65 -3.44 -12.17
C ASN A 6 4.19 -4.23 -10.98
N LEU A 7 4.11 -3.63 -9.80
CA LEU A 7 4.59 -4.18 -8.53
C LEU A 7 3.50 -4.07 -7.48
N ILE A 8 3.32 -5.10 -6.65
CA ILE A 8 2.55 -5.05 -5.42
C ILE A 8 3.52 -5.26 -4.25
N LEU A 9 3.58 -4.27 -3.36
CA LEU A 9 4.18 -4.41 -2.05
C LEU A 9 3.12 -4.93 -1.09
N GLN A 10 3.35 -6.11 -0.52
CA GLN A 10 2.39 -6.76 0.38
C GLN A 10 3.00 -7.07 1.72
N GLY A 11 2.21 -7.03 2.78
CA GLY A 11 2.65 -7.45 4.11
C GLY A 11 1.80 -6.85 5.22
N PRO A 12 2.18 -7.12 6.49
CA PRO A 12 1.44 -6.64 7.64
C PRO A 12 1.31 -5.11 7.68
N PRO A 13 0.30 -4.57 8.38
CA PRO A 13 0.14 -3.14 8.55
C PRO A 13 1.38 -2.52 9.23
N GLY A 14 1.68 -1.27 8.91
CA GLY A 14 2.79 -0.53 9.52
C GLY A 14 4.21 -0.97 9.09
N THR A 15 4.34 -1.78 8.04
CA THR A 15 5.65 -2.18 7.48
C THR A 15 6.27 -1.14 6.53
N GLY A 16 5.61 0.01 6.33
CA GLY A 16 6.13 1.10 5.50
C GLY A 16 5.90 0.93 3.99
N LYS A 17 4.92 0.13 3.57
CA LYS A 17 4.61 -0.15 2.15
C LYS A 17 4.40 1.13 1.33
N THR A 18 3.50 2.01 1.74
CA THR A 18 3.20 3.27 1.02
C THR A 18 4.41 4.20 0.98
N PHE A 19 5.19 4.25 2.06
CA PHE A 19 6.44 5.01 2.11
C PHE A 19 7.48 4.47 1.11
N LEU A 20 7.68 3.15 1.07
CA LEU A 20 8.59 2.52 0.13
C LEU A 20 8.10 2.66 -1.31
N ALA A 21 6.80 2.50 -1.56
CA ALA A 21 6.20 2.65 -2.89
C ALA A 21 6.51 4.03 -3.49
N ARG A 22 6.33 5.11 -2.71
CA ARG A 22 6.66 6.47 -3.14
C ARG A 22 8.16 6.65 -3.41
N ARG A 23 9.02 6.09 -2.56
CA ARG A 23 10.48 6.16 -2.78
C ARG A 23 10.94 5.38 -4.01
N LEU A 24 10.35 4.21 -4.26
CA LEU A 24 10.59 3.44 -5.48
C LEU A 24 10.12 4.22 -6.71
N ALA A 25 9.00 4.93 -6.62
CA ALA A 25 8.55 5.83 -7.68
C ALA A 25 9.61 6.91 -7.96
N TRP A 26 10.09 7.63 -6.95
CA TRP A 26 11.15 8.64 -7.14
C TRP A 26 12.45 8.07 -7.74
N LEU A 27 12.82 6.84 -7.36
CA LEU A 27 13.98 6.17 -7.96
C LEU A 27 13.77 5.87 -9.45
N LEU A 28 12.56 5.48 -9.86
CA LEU A 28 12.24 5.25 -11.28
C LEU A 28 12.20 6.56 -12.07
N LEU A 29 11.75 7.63 -11.44
CA LEU A 29 11.69 8.96 -12.03
C LEU A 29 13.05 9.66 -12.07
N GLU A 30 14.06 9.11 -11.38
CA GLU A 30 15.37 9.72 -11.12
C GLU A 30 15.28 11.12 -10.48
N ALA A 31 14.14 11.41 -9.84
CA ALA A 31 13.81 12.70 -9.24
C ALA A 31 12.67 12.56 -8.22
N GLN A 32 12.63 13.48 -7.26
CA GLN A 32 11.45 13.67 -6.39
C GLN A 32 10.39 14.50 -7.13
N ASP A 33 9.85 13.95 -8.23
CA ASP A 33 8.86 14.58 -9.09
C ASP A 33 7.46 14.00 -8.83
N ASP A 34 6.79 14.52 -7.79
CA ASP A 34 5.44 14.09 -7.44
C ASP A 34 4.39 14.45 -8.51
N ALA A 35 4.68 15.36 -9.46
CA ALA A 35 3.76 15.66 -10.56
C ALA A 35 3.60 14.49 -11.55
N ARG A 36 4.55 13.54 -11.55
CA ARG A 36 4.53 12.30 -12.34
C ARG A 36 4.03 11.09 -11.55
N ILE A 37 3.64 11.29 -10.30
CA ILE A 37 3.08 10.26 -9.43
C ILE A 37 1.60 10.56 -9.24
N GLU A 38 0.75 9.75 -9.83
CA GLU A 38 -0.66 9.74 -9.52
C GLU A 38 -0.91 8.80 -8.33
N LEU A 39 -1.52 9.30 -7.26
CA LEU A 39 -1.84 8.50 -6.06
C LEU A 39 -3.35 8.34 -5.95
N VAL A 40 -3.80 7.08 -5.91
CA VAL A 40 -5.19 6.72 -5.62
C VAL A 40 -5.22 5.70 -4.49
N GLN A 41 -6.25 5.74 -3.64
CA GLN A 41 -6.51 4.70 -2.65
C GLN A 41 -7.81 3.98 -3.01
N PHE A 42 -7.76 2.65 -3.08
CA PHE A 42 -8.95 1.85 -3.32
C PHE A 42 -9.74 1.63 -2.02
N HIS A 43 -11.05 1.59 -2.18
CA HIS A 43 -12.01 1.31 -1.11
C HIS A 43 -13.16 0.46 -1.69
N PRO A 44 -14.02 -0.16 -0.85
CA PRO A 44 -15.06 -1.09 -1.32
C PRO A 44 -16.02 -0.50 -2.37
N SER A 45 -16.33 0.79 -2.25
CA SER A 45 -17.18 1.51 -3.21
C SER A 45 -16.46 2.09 -4.44
N TYR A 46 -15.14 1.88 -4.58
CA TYR A 46 -14.37 2.43 -5.70
C TYR A 46 -14.72 1.66 -6.97
N SER A 47 -15.09 2.35 -8.03
CA SER A 47 -15.75 1.77 -9.21
C SER A 47 -14.97 1.98 -10.51
N TYR A 48 -15.43 1.32 -11.59
CA TYR A 48 -14.90 1.54 -12.93
C TYR A 48 -15.09 3.00 -13.36
N GLU A 49 -16.22 3.60 -12.99
CA GLU A 49 -16.60 4.96 -13.33
C GLU A 49 -15.72 6.02 -12.66
N ASP A 50 -15.10 5.68 -11.54
CA ASP A 50 -14.12 6.54 -10.84
C ASP A 50 -12.72 6.40 -11.43
N PHE A 51 -12.36 5.16 -11.83
CA PHE A 51 -11.00 4.84 -12.24
C PHE A 51 -10.75 5.02 -13.74
N VAL A 52 -11.71 4.63 -14.56
CA VAL A 52 -11.58 4.58 -16.01
C VAL A 52 -12.43 5.65 -16.65
N GLN A 53 -13.74 5.50 -16.68
CA GLN A 53 -14.61 6.48 -17.32
C GLN A 53 -16.05 6.34 -16.84
N GLY A 54 -16.71 7.46 -16.58
CA GLY A 54 -18.09 7.47 -16.12
C GLY A 54 -18.84 8.74 -16.47
N PHE A 55 -20.17 8.65 -16.50
CA PHE A 55 -21.03 9.81 -16.65
C PHE A 55 -21.14 10.57 -15.33
N ARG A 56 -20.83 11.86 -15.36
CA ARG A 56 -20.96 12.78 -14.21
C ARG A 56 -21.96 13.89 -14.53
N PRO A 57 -22.75 14.37 -13.55
CA PRO A 57 -23.61 15.53 -13.76
C PRO A 57 -22.81 16.73 -14.25
N ASP A 58 -23.30 17.42 -15.28
CA ASP A 58 -22.61 18.58 -15.87
C ASP A 58 -22.97 19.93 -15.22
N GLY A 59 -23.84 19.91 -14.21
CA GLY A 59 -24.36 21.11 -13.53
C GLY A 59 -25.52 21.81 -14.27
N HIS A 60 -25.90 21.34 -15.46
CA HIS A 60 -26.96 21.89 -16.30
C HIS A 60 -28.14 20.92 -16.49
N GLY A 61 -28.24 19.90 -15.62
CA GLY A 61 -29.26 18.85 -15.70
C GLY A 61 -28.94 17.74 -16.70
N GLY A 62 -27.75 17.76 -17.30
CA GLY A 62 -27.24 16.72 -18.19
C GLY A 62 -26.17 15.86 -17.53
N PHE A 63 -25.62 14.95 -18.33
CA PHE A 63 -24.48 14.13 -17.96
C PHE A 63 -23.36 14.31 -18.99
N ARG A 64 -22.13 14.42 -18.50
CA ARG A 64 -20.93 14.43 -19.32
C ARG A 64 -20.08 13.21 -19.01
N LEU A 65 -19.64 12.53 -20.06
CA LEU A 65 -18.65 11.49 -19.93
C LEU A 65 -17.32 12.10 -19.46
N THR A 66 -16.80 11.61 -18.35
CA THR A 66 -15.60 12.13 -17.70
C THR A 66 -14.60 11.00 -17.52
N ASP A 67 -13.35 11.29 -17.90
CA ASP A 67 -12.23 10.37 -17.69
C ASP A 67 -11.89 10.27 -16.20
N GLY A 68 -11.62 9.05 -15.75
CA GLY A 68 -11.11 8.76 -14.42
C GLY A 68 -9.59 8.88 -14.34
N VAL A 69 -9.05 8.40 -13.22
CA VAL A 69 -7.63 8.49 -12.86
C VAL A 69 -6.73 7.81 -13.90
N LEU A 70 -7.08 6.59 -14.34
CA LEU A 70 -6.23 5.80 -15.22
C LEU A 70 -6.10 6.44 -16.62
N PRO A 71 -7.19 6.86 -17.30
CA PRO A 71 -7.03 7.54 -18.59
C PRO A 71 -6.33 8.88 -18.50
N ASP A 72 -6.51 9.63 -17.41
CA ASP A 72 -5.77 10.88 -17.23
C ASP A 72 -4.25 10.66 -17.16
N VAL A 73 -3.79 9.76 -16.28
CA VAL A 73 -2.35 9.48 -16.16
C VAL A 73 -1.78 8.85 -17.44
N CYS A 74 -2.56 8.03 -18.15
CA CYS A 74 -2.16 7.49 -19.45
C CYS A 74 -2.02 8.60 -20.50
N ARG A 75 -2.92 9.59 -20.51
CA ARG A 75 -2.85 10.73 -21.43
C ARG A 75 -1.59 11.56 -21.20
N ARG A 76 -1.28 11.86 -19.93
CA ARG A 76 -0.06 12.59 -19.55
C ARG A 76 1.20 11.80 -19.91
N ALA A 77 1.22 10.50 -19.62
CA ALA A 77 2.35 9.64 -19.98
C ALA A 77 2.57 9.53 -21.49
N ALA A 78 1.50 9.47 -22.29
CA ALA A 78 1.60 9.42 -23.75
C ALA A 78 2.14 10.72 -24.38
N GLN A 79 1.98 11.87 -23.71
CA GLN A 79 2.50 13.16 -24.17
C GLN A 79 4.02 13.31 -23.95
N GLU A 80 4.59 12.53 -23.03
CA GLU A 80 6.02 12.55 -22.70
C GLU A 80 6.60 11.12 -22.70
N PRO A 81 6.68 10.45 -23.86
CA PRO A 81 7.00 9.01 -23.96
C PRO A 81 8.38 8.63 -23.40
N GLU A 82 9.33 9.56 -23.40
CA GLU A 82 10.69 9.36 -22.87
C GLU A 82 10.78 9.49 -21.35
N ARG A 83 9.72 9.94 -20.67
CA ARG A 83 9.72 10.18 -19.22
C ARG A 83 8.78 9.21 -18.52
N PRO A 84 9.23 8.53 -17.46
CA PRO A 84 8.37 7.61 -16.72
C PRO A 84 7.26 8.35 -15.96
N PHE A 85 6.12 7.67 -15.81
CA PHE A 85 5.02 8.05 -14.93
C PHE A 85 4.71 6.89 -13.99
N VAL A 86 4.20 7.20 -12.80
CA VAL A 86 3.84 6.18 -11.81
C VAL A 86 2.40 6.37 -11.36
N LEU A 87 1.61 5.30 -11.40
CA LEU A 87 0.33 5.21 -10.72
C LEU A 87 0.51 4.38 -9.45
N LEU A 88 0.45 5.04 -8.30
CA LEU A 88 0.49 4.42 -6.98
C LEU A 88 -0.95 4.13 -6.54
N ILE A 89 -1.25 2.86 -6.30
CA ILE A 89 -2.57 2.39 -5.87
C ILE A 89 -2.45 1.87 -4.43
N ASP A 90 -2.86 2.70 -3.47
CA ASP A 90 -2.89 2.30 -2.07
C ASP A 90 -4.08 1.40 -1.77
N GLU A 91 -3.90 0.46 -0.84
CA GLU A 91 -4.91 -0.52 -0.44
C GLU A 91 -5.56 -1.26 -1.64
N ILE A 92 -4.74 -1.73 -2.58
CA ILE A 92 -5.21 -2.28 -3.85
C ILE A 92 -6.22 -3.44 -3.68
N ASN A 93 -6.11 -4.22 -2.61
CA ASN A 93 -7.05 -5.31 -2.32
C ASN A 93 -8.41 -4.86 -1.75
N ARG A 94 -8.57 -3.59 -1.35
CA ARG A 94 -9.84 -3.07 -0.81
C ARG A 94 -10.90 -2.79 -1.88
N GLY A 95 -10.50 -2.78 -3.16
CA GLY A 95 -11.42 -2.63 -4.29
C GLY A 95 -11.68 -3.93 -5.03
N HIS A 96 -12.81 -4.02 -5.73
CA HIS A 96 -13.09 -5.12 -6.65
C HIS A 96 -12.29 -4.96 -7.95
N LEU A 97 -11.01 -5.38 -7.94
CA LEU A 97 -10.06 -5.11 -9.01
C LEU A 97 -10.54 -5.49 -10.41
N ASN A 98 -11.19 -6.66 -10.57
CA ASN A 98 -11.72 -7.08 -11.87
C ASN A 98 -12.82 -6.12 -12.39
N ARG A 99 -13.61 -5.52 -11.49
CA ARG A 99 -14.62 -4.52 -11.86
C ARG A 99 -13.98 -3.16 -12.12
N ILE A 100 -13.05 -2.74 -11.27
CA ILE A 100 -12.39 -1.43 -11.36
C ILE A 100 -11.58 -1.30 -12.66
N PHE A 101 -10.76 -2.31 -12.99
CA PHE A 101 -9.96 -2.29 -14.21
C PHE A 101 -10.75 -2.70 -15.46
N GLY A 102 -11.83 -3.46 -15.30
CA GLY A 102 -12.63 -3.97 -16.41
C GLY A 102 -11.78 -4.67 -17.48
N GLU A 103 -12.01 -4.30 -18.73
CA GLU A 103 -11.28 -4.80 -19.90
C GLU A 103 -9.81 -4.34 -19.95
N LEU A 104 -9.46 -3.28 -19.23
CA LEU A 104 -8.11 -2.70 -19.25
C LEU A 104 -7.09 -3.53 -18.50
N LEU A 105 -7.54 -4.53 -17.73
CA LEU A 105 -6.66 -5.45 -17.03
C LEU A 105 -5.66 -6.13 -17.99
N VAL A 106 -6.08 -6.44 -19.23
CA VAL A 106 -5.19 -7.03 -20.24
C VAL A 106 -4.03 -6.11 -20.63
N LEU A 107 -4.26 -4.79 -20.65
CA LEU A 107 -3.27 -3.78 -21.04
C LEU A 107 -2.21 -3.52 -19.97
N LEU A 108 -2.38 -4.09 -18.77
CA LEU A 108 -1.35 -4.03 -17.75
C LEU A 108 -0.15 -4.94 -18.07
N GLU A 109 -0.31 -5.94 -18.94
CA GLU A 109 0.80 -6.80 -19.37
C GLU A 109 1.82 -5.98 -20.18
N PRO A 110 3.14 -6.05 -19.87
CA PRO A 110 4.15 -5.23 -20.54
C PRO A 110 4.14 -5.33 -22.08
N ASP A 111 3.90 -6.53 -22.61
CA ASP A 111 3.85 -6.80 -24.05
C ASP A 111 2.50 -6.45 -24.70
N LYS A 112 1.54 -5.93 -23.92
CA LYS A 112 0.21 -5.49 -24.38
C LYS A 112 0.02 -3.98 -24.22
N ARG A 113 1.11 -3.23 -24.04
CA ARG A 113 1.11 -1.77 -23.91
C ARG A 113 1.40 -1.08 -25.23
N GLY A 114 0.94 0.16 -25.33
CA GLY A 114 1.13 1.00 -26.52
C GLY A 114 0.00 0.92 -27.56
N PRO A 115 0.07 1.77 -28.60
CA PRO A 115 -1.05 2.00 -29.53
C PRO A 115 -1.52 0.76 -30.30
N GLN A 116 -0.62 -0.19 -30.57
CA GLN A 116 -0.91 -1.42 -31.30
C GLN A 116 -1.88 -2.37 -30.57
N HIS A 117 -2.01 -2.22 -29.25
CA HIS A 117 -2.90 -3.01 -28.40
C HIS A 117 -4.12 -2.22 -27.92
N ALA A 118 -4.34 -1.01 -28.47
CA ALA A 118 -5.42 -0.16 -28.03
C ALA A 118 -6.79 -0.86 -28.12
N VAL A 119 -7.66 -0.60 -27.15
CA VAL A 119 -9.02 -1.15 -27.04
C VAL A 119 -10.07 -0.04 -27.09
N ARG A 120 -11.32 -0.39 -27.34
CA ARG A 120 -12.42 0.57 -27.26
C ARG A 120 -13.02 0.51 -25.86
N LEU A 121 -13.10 1.67 -25.19
CA LEU A 121 -13.77 1.76 -23.89
C LEU A 121 -15.30 1.60 -24.06
N PRO A 122 -16.02 0.95 -23.13
CA PRO A 122 -17.46 0.72 -23.19
C PRO A 122 -18.30 1.99 -23.36
N TYR A 123 -17.93 3.07 -22.66
CA TYR A 123 -18.65 4.34 -22.72
C TYR A 123 -18.20 5.24 -23.88
N ALA A 124 -17.15 4.87 -24.60
CA ALA A 124 -16.61 5.70 -25.67
C ALA A 124 -17.51 5.67 -26.92
N PRO A 125 -17.80 6.86 -27.51
CA PRO A 125 -18.42 6.98 -28.82
C PRO A 125 -17.71 6.15 -29.90
N ALA A 126 -18.41 5.86 -31.02
CA ALA A 126 -17.88 4.98 -32.08
C ALA A 126 -16.66 5.56 -32.80
N ASP A 127 -16.58 6.88 -32.86
CA ASP A 127 -15.52 7.68 -33.45
C ASP A 127 -14.42 8.08 -32.45
N ALA A 128 -14.59 7.77 -31.15
CA ALA A 128 -13.60 8.13 -30.15
C ALA A 128 -12.29 7.35 -30.35
N PRO A 129 -11.14 7.95 -30.04
CA PRO A 129 -9.85 7.26 -30.13
C PRO A 129 -9.83 6.05 -29.20
N ARG A 130 -9.16 4.98 -29.65
CA ARG A 130 -8.97 3.78 -28.85
C ARG A 130 -8.00 4.07 -27.70
N PHE A 131 -8.27 3.47 -26.55
CA PHE A 131 -7.49 3.61 -25.33
C PHE A 131 -6.36 2.58 -25.28
N PHE A 132 -5.17 2.99 -24.86
CA PHE A 132 -4.07 2.08 -24.55
C PHE A 132 -3.33 2.54 -23.29
N VAL A 133 -2.64 1.61 -22.63
CA VAL A 133 -1.73 1.93 -21.53
C VAL A 133 -0.34 2.22 -22.11
N PRO A 134 0.26 3.40 -21.88
CA PRO A 134 1.60 3.73 -22.37
C PRO A 134 2.69 2.85 -21.76
N THR A 135 3.76 2.61 -22.53
CA THR A 135 4.89 1.78 -22.08
C THR A 135 5.73 2.44 -20.98
N ASN A 136 5.67 3.76 -20.83
CA ASN A 136 6.35 4.53 -19.80
C ASN A 136 5.53 4.70 -18.50
N LEU A 137 4.33 4.11 -18.40
CA LEU A 137 3.55 4.09 -17.15
C LEU A 137 3.94 2.90 -16.27
N TYR A 138 4.21 3.11 -14.99
CA TYR A 138 4.48 2.06 -14.00
C TYR A 138 3.37 2.03 -12.96
N LEU A 139 3.00 0.84 -12.49
CA LEU A 139 2.01 0.69 -11.42
C LEU A 139 2.67 0.16 -10.15
N ILE A 140 2.42 0.80 -9.02
CA ILE A 140 2.85 0.32 -7.71
C ILE A 140 1.64 0.22 -6.81
N GLY A 141 1.21 -1.00 -6.51
CA GLY A 141 0.17 -1.28 -5.53
C GLY A 141 0.75 -1.54 -4.15
N THR A 142 0.02 -1.17 -3.10
CA THR A 142 0.29 -1.61 -1.73
C THR A 142 -0.89 -2.42 -1.22
N MET A 143 -0.60 -3.48 -0.47
CA MET A 143 -1.60 -4.46 -0.02
C MET A 143 -1.37 -4.84 1.44
N ASN A 144 -2.37 -4.63 2.30
CA ASN A 144 -2.36 -5.18 3.65
C ASN A 144 -2.78 -6.65 3.62
N THR A 145 -1.96 -7.53 4.18
CA THR A 145 -2.25 -8.97 4.21
C THR A 145 -3.09 -9.40 5.41
N ALA A 146 -3.17 -8.57 6.47
CA ALA A 146 -4.02 -8.82 7.64
C ALA A 146 -5.53 -8.73 7.33
N ASP A 147 -5.93 -8.02 6.26
CA ASP A 147 -7.34 -7.78 5.91
C ASP A 147 -7.98 -9.04 5.28
N ARG A 148 -8.41 -9.99 6.11
CA ARG A 148 -9.03 -11.26 5.70
C ARG A 148 -10.44 -11.14 5.10
N SER A 149 -11.10 -10.00 5.28
CA SER A 149 -12.45 -9.73 4.74
C SER A 149 -12.44 -9.41 3.24
N LEU A 150 -11.26 -9.23 2.65
CA LEU A 150 -11.10 -8.85 1.25
C LEU A 150 -11.00 -10.09 0.37
N ALA A 151 -11.66 -10.04 -0.79
CA ALA A 151 -11.58 -11.12 -1.76
C ALA A 151 -10.11 -11.32 -2.18
N PRO A 152 -9.63 -12.58 -2.25
CA PRO A 152 -8.27 -12.84 -2.69
C PRO A 152 -8.06 -12.30 -4.10
N LEU A 153 -6.85 -11.77 -4.36
CA LEU A 153 -6.47 -11.35 -5.71
C LEU A 153 -6.57 -12.54 -6.68
N ASP A 154 -7.39 -12.38 -7.73
CA ASP A 154 -7.54 -13.35 -8.80
C ASP A 154 -6.18 -13.68 -9.46
N TYR A 155 -6.02 -14.94 -9.87
CA TYR A 155 -4.88 -15.44 -10.62
C TYR A 155 -4.58 -14.59 -11.87
N ALA A 156 -5.63 -14.12 -12.56
CA ALA A 156 -5.49 -13.23 -13.70
C ALA A 156 -4.69 -11.97 -13.32
N LEU A 157 -5.01 -11.33 -12.21
CA LEU A 157 -4.31 -10.13 -11.76
C LEU A 157 -2.92 -10.46 -11.25
N ARG A 158 -2.77 -11.56 -10.49
CA ARG A 158 -1.46 -12.00 -9.98
C ARG A 158 -0.42 -12.19 -11.09
N ARG A 159 -0.80 -12.65 -12.28
CA ARG A 159 0.12 -12.80 -13.42
C ARG A 159 0.71 -11.46 -13.92
N ARG A 160 -0.01 -10.36 -13.71
CA ARG A 160 0.29 -9.02 -14.25
C ARG A 160 1.16 -8.17 -13.32
N PHE A 161 1.25 -8.56 -12.05
CA PHE A 161 2.06 -7.88 -11.04
C PHE A 161 3.21 -8.77 -10.58
N ALA A 162 4.35 -8.14 -10.26
CA ALA A 162 5.33 -8.76 -9.37
C ALA A 162 4.88 -8.54 -7.92
N PHE A 163 5.12 -9.51 -7.03
CA PHE A 163 4.78 -9.39 -5.62
C PHE A 163 6.06 -9.37 -4.80
N VAL A 164 6.16 -8.41 -3.88
CA VAL A 164 7.26 -8.30 -2.93
C VAL A 164 6.67 -8.27 -1.53
N GLY A 165 7.03 -9.27 -0.72
CA GLY A 165 6.68 -9.33 0.69
C GLY A 165 7.51 -8.36 1.50
N MET A 166 6.86 -7.57 2.34
CA MET A 166 7.45 -6.70 3.33
C MET A 166 7.17 -7.28 4.72
N GLN A 167 8.20 -7.34 5.54
CA GLN A 167 8.12 -7.83 6.91
C GLN A 167 8.40 -6.69 7.89
N PRO A 168 7.92 -6.77 9.14
CA PRO A 168 8.34 -5.84 10.16
C PRO A 168 9.85 -5.88 10.39
N GLU A 169 10.45 -4.72 10.61
CA GLU A 169 11.90 -4.55 10.75
C GLU A 169 12.21 -4.02 12.15
N PHE A 170 12.45 -4.95 13.07
CA PHE A 170 12.89 -4.66 14.44
C PHE A 170 14.36 -5.06 14.67
N GLY A 171 15.17 -4.95 13.63
CA GLY A 171 16.60 -5.23 13.62
C GLY A 171 17.47 -3.99 13.55
N GLN A 172 18.58 -4.08 12.79
CA GLN A 172 19.59 -3.04 12.69
C GLN A 172 19.09 -1.72 12.07
N PRO A 173 18.29 -1.72 10.98
CA PRO A 173 17.82 -0.47 10.38
C PRO A 173 17.03 0.41 11.35
N LEU A 174 16.07 -0.16 12.09
CA LEU A 174 15.30 0.59 13.09
C LEU A 174 16.18 1.04 14.25
N ARG A 175 17.10 0.18 14.73
CA ARG A 175 18.06 0.56 15.77
C ARG A 175 18.90 1.77 15.37
N GLN A 176 19.38 1.80 14.13
CA GLN A 176 20.18 2.90 13.61
C GLN A 176 19.35 4.19 13.56
N LEU A 177 18.15 4.15 12.98
CA LEU A 177 17.24 5.30 12.92
C LEU A 177 16.95 5.87 14.31
N LEU A 178 16.64 5.03 15.30
CA LEU A 178 16.36 5.47 16.66
C LEU A 178 17.61 6.08 17.32
N THR A 179 18.79 5.52 17.07
CA THR A 179 20.07 6.04 17.58
C THR A 179 20.38 7.42 16.99
N GLU A 180 20.21 7.59 15.68
CA GLU A 180 20.40 8.87 14.97
C GLU A 180 19.43 9.95 15.48
N ARG A 181 18.23 9.54 15.92
CA ARG A 181 17.23 10.42 16.54
C ARG A 181 17.45 10.66 18.03
N GLY A 182 18.54 10.14 18.61
CA GLY A 182 18.89 10.36 20.01
C GLY A 182 18.08 9.54 21.02
N VAL A 183 17.35 8.50 20.59
CA VAL A 183 16.61 7.62 21.51
C VAL A 183 17.61 6.86 22.41
N PRO A 184 17.42 6.85 23.74
CA PRO A 184 18.33 6.15 24.65
C PRO A 184 18.42 4.65 24.35
N LYS A 185 19.64 4.09 24.36
CA LYS A 185 19.90 2.67 24.04
C LYS A 185 19.05 1.70 24.87
N VAL A 186 18.75 2.04 26.13
CA VAL A 186 17.91 1.22 27.02
C VAL A 186 16.47 1.16 26.50
N VAL A 187 15.91 2.29 26.05
CA VAL A 187 14.56 2.36 25.47
C VAL A 187 14.51 1.58 24.16
N THR A 188 15.50 1.76 23.29
CA THR A 188 15.62 1.00 22.04
C THR A 188 15.74 -0.49 22.29
N ALA A 189 16.56 -0.93 23.24
CA ALA A 189 16.72 -2.35 23.57
C ALA A 189 15.40 -2.95 24.08
N ARG A 190 14.68 -2.24 24.96
CA ARG A 190 13.36 -2.65 25.46
C ARG A 190 12.35 -2.78 24.32
N LEU A 191 12.24 -1.78 23.46
CA LEU A 191 11.37 -1.80 22.28
C LEU A 191 11.65 -3.02 21.40
N LEU A 192 12.90 -3.20 20.95
CA LEU A 192 13.23 -4.26 20.00
C LEU A 192 13.02 -5.65 20.62
N LEU A 193 13.35 -5.85 21.89
CA LEU A 193 13.11 -7.13 22.56
C LEU A 193 11.61 -7.44 22.64
N ARG A 194 10.81 -6.51 23.16
CA ARG A 194 9.36 -6.72 23.38
C ARG A 194 8.61 -6.98 22.08
N LEU A 195 8.91 -6.20 21.04
CA LEU A 195 8.20 -6.30 19.76
C LEU A 195 8.63 -7.53 18.97
N ASN A 196 9.90 -7.94 19.03
CA ASN A 196 10.31 -9.21 18.43
C ASN A 196 9.66 -10.41 19.14
N GLU A 197 9.62 -10.44 20.49
CA GLU A 197 8.92 -11.49 21.23
C GLU A 197 7.43 -11.55 20.88
N LEU A 198 6.76 -10.39 20.86
CA LEU A 198 5.33 -10.31 20.53
C LEU A 198 5.04 -10.73 19.08
N ASN A 199 5.86 -10.27 18.12
CA ASN A 199 5.71 -10.66 16.72
C ASN A 199 6.00 -12.13 16.48
N GLN A 200 6.87 -12.76 17.27
CA GLN A 200 7.08 -14.20 17.20
C GLN A 200 5.83 -14.95 17.68
N VAL A 201 5.24 -14.53 18.80
CA VAL A 201 3.97 -15.10 19.29
C VAL A 201 2.87 -14.97 18.25
N ILE A 202 2.70 -13.78 17.66
CA ILE A 202 1.66 -13.54 16.63
C ILE A 202 1.91 -14.40 15.39
N ALA A 203 3.17 -14.56 14.96
CA ALA A 203 3.52 -15.36 13.79
C ALA A 203 3.27 -16.86 13.99
N ASP A 204 3.50 -17.35 15.21
CA ASP A 204 3.30 -18.76 15.58
C ASP A 204 1.83 -19.09 15.91
N ASP A 205 0.98 -18.07 16.08
CA ASP A 205 -0.43 -18.23 16.38
C ASP A 205 -1.20 -18.78 15.15
N PRO A 206 -1.93 -19.92 15.28
CA PRO A 206 -2.65 -20.54 14.17
C PRO A 206 -3.78 -19.69 13.59
N GLU A 207 -4.38 -18.82 14.40
CA GLU A 207 -5.50 -17.96 13.99
C GLU A 207 -5.01 -16.65 13.42
N LEU A 208 -3.81 -16.17 13.75
CA LEU A 208 -3.25 -14.91 13.24
C LEU A 208 -2.22 -15.16 12.13
N GLY A 209 -1.06 -15.71 12.48
CA GLY A 209 0.05 -15.95 11.58
C GLY A 209 0.87 -14.69 11.23
N PRO A 210 1.85 -14.82 10.32
CA PRO A 210 2.82 -13.76 10.01
C PRO A 210 2.20 -12.48 9.42
N ASP A 211 1.02 -12.58 8.79
CA ASP A 211 0.33 -11.45 8.17
C ASP A 211 -0.22 -10.43 9.19
N PHE A 212 -0.31 -10.82 10.47
CA PHE A 212 -0.81 -10.00 11.58
C PHE A 212 0.33 -9.40 12.42
N GLN A 213 1.60 -9.62 12.07
CA GLN A 213 2.69 -9.05 12.85
C GLN A 213 2.64 -7.51 12.86
N LEU A 214 3.02 -6.93 13.99
CA LEU A 214 3.06 -5.48 14.18
C LEU A 214 4.17 -4.89 13.33
N GLY A 215 3.86 -3.86 12.55
CA GLY A 215 4.84 -3.10 11.79
C GLY A 215 5.70 -2.17 12.65
N HIS A 216 6.81 -1.69 12.08
CA HIS A 216 7.76 -0.80 12.76
C HIS A 216 7.40 0.70 12.62
N SER A 217 6.39 1.05 11.80
CA SER A 217 6.02 2.44 11.51
C SER A 217 5.66 3.27 12.73
N TYR A 218 5.05 2.66 13.75
CA TYR A 218 4.75 3.30 15.04
C TYR A 218 5.98 3.97 15.66
N PHE A 219 7.16 3.41 15.40
CA PHE A 219 8.40 3.81 16.06
C PHE A 219 9.31 4.69 15.18
N CYS A 220 8.92 4.98 13.95
CA CYS A 220 9.74 5.72 12.98
C CYS A 220 9.81 7.24 13.24
N GLN A 221 8.98 7.76 14.14
CA GLN A 221 8.93 9.18 14.50
C GLN A 221 9.11 9.37 16.03
N PRO A 222 10.31 9.10 16.57
CA PRO A 222 10.59 9.33 17.99
C PRO A 222 10.55 10.82 18.35
N PRO A 223 10.36 11.16 19.64
CA PRO A 223 10.31 12.54 20.10
C PRO A 223 11.64 13.26 19.89
N ALA A 224 11.59 14.58 19.69
CA ALA A 224 12.78 15.40 19.50
C ALA A 224 13.70 15.45 20.74
N HIS A 225 13.13 15.29 21.94
CA HIS A 225 13.88 15.29 23.20
C HIS A 225 14.08 13.86 23.71
N PRO A 226 15.34 13.36 23.84
CA PRO A 226 15.63 12.01 24.31
C PRO A 226 14.99 11.63 25.65
N ALA A 227 14.81 12.59 26.56
CA ALA A 227 14.19 12.38 27.86
C ALA A 227 12.70 11.96 27.77
N GLN A 228 12.03 12.24 26.66
CA GLN A 228 10.63 11.88 26.42
C GLN A 228 10.48 10.46 25.85
N ALA A 229 11.56 9.84 25.38
CA ALA A 229 11.51 8.54 24.71
C ALA A 229 10.89 7.40 25.55
N PRO A 230 11.12 7.28 26.88
CA PRO A 230 10.44 6.27 27.67
C PRO A 230 8.92 6.45 27.71
N ALA A 231 8.46 7.69 27.90
CA ALA A 231 7.03 8.01 27.94
C ALA A 231 6.38 7.81 26.57
N TRP A 232 7.05 8.22 25.50
CA TRP A 232 6.64 7.98 24.11
C TRP A 232 6.46 6.49 23.80
N LEU A 233 7.44 5.66 24.18
CA LEU A 233 7.32 4.21 24.00
C LEU A 233 6.11 3.66 24.75
N ASN A 234 5.95 4.02 26.03
CA ASN A 234 4.81 3.55 26.82
C ASN A 234 3.47 3.99 26.21
N LEU A 235 3.35 5.22 25.72
CA LEU A 235 2.13 5.70 25.06
C LEU A 235 1.77 4.86 23.83
N ILE A 236 2.73 4.57 22.95
CA ILE A 236 2.49 3.70 21.78
C ILE A 236 2.05 2.30 22.25
N LEU A 237 2.76 1.72 23.23
CA LEU A 237 2.45 0.39 23.72
C LEU A 237 1.04 0.33 24.35
N GLU A 238 0.64 1.34 25.13
CA GLU A 238 -0.62 1.39 25.87
C GLU A 238 -1.82 1.76 25.00
N GLN A 239 -1.65 2.69 24.06
CA GLN A 239 -2.77 3.31 23.34
C GLN A 239 -2.96 2.77 21.93
N GLU A 240 -1.92 2.19 21.34
CA GLU A 240 -1.97 1.70 19.96
C GLU A 240 -1.82 0.19 19.90
N ILE A 241 -0.78 -0.37 20.53
CA ILE A 241 -0.49 -1.81 20.43
C ILE A 241 -1.36 -2.62 21.38
N ALA A 242 -1.46 -2.26 22.65
CA ALA A 242 -2.22 -3.02 23.63
C ALA A 242 -3.70 -3.19 23.26
N PRO A 243 -4.42 -2.15 22.75
CA PRO A 243 -5.80 -2.32 22.29
C PRO A 243 -5.90 -3.28 21.09
N LEU A 244 -4.94 -3.26 20.17
CA LEU A 244 -4.93 -4.17 19.03
C LEU A 244 -4.86 -5.64 19.45
N LEU A 245 -4.22 -5.94 20.59
CA LEU A 245 -4.16 -7.30 21.13
C LEU A 245 -5.54 -7.81 21.59
N ASP A 246 -6.48 -6.92 21.93
CA ASP A 246 -7.88 -7.34 22.19
C ASP A 246 -8.57 -7.79 20.91
N ASP A 247 -8.30 -7.09 19.80
CA ASP A 247 -8.87 -7.45 18.50
C ASP A 247 -8.27 -8.76 17.96
N TYR A 248 -6.97 -8.95 18.17
CA TYR A 248 -6.26 -10.15 17.72
C TYR A 248 -6.70 -11.40 18.47
N TRP A 249 -6.84 -11.30 19.80
CA TRP A 249 -7.28 -12.41 20.65
C TRP A 249 -8.67 -12.15 21.23
N PHE A 250 -9.60 -11.70 20.38
CA PHE A 250 -10.98 -11.40 20.77
C PHE A 250 -11.68 -12.57 21.47
N ASP A 251 -11.49 -13.78 20.93
CA ASP A 251 -12.04 -15.02 21.49
C ASP A 251 -11.19 -15.58 22.65
N GLN A 252 -10.02 -15.00 22.93
CA GLN A 252 -9.06 -15.44 23.96
C GLN A 252 -8.61 -14.27 24.87
N PRO A 253 -9.52 -13.62 25.62
CA PRO A 253 -9.22 -12.39 26.36
C PRO A 253 -8.15 -12.57 27.47
N SER A 254 -8.03 -13.77 28.04
CA SER A 254 -6.96 -14.07 29.01
C SER A 254 -5.57 -14.03 28.36
N LEU A 255 -5.45 -14.50 27.12
CA LEU A 255 -4.21 -14.47 26.34
C LEU A 255 -3.85 -13.02 25.99
N ALA A 256 -4.84 -12.22 25.56
CA ALA A 256 -4.66 -10.78 25.33
C ALA A 256 -4.11 -10.07 26.59
N ILE A 257 -4.75 -10.27 27.75
CA ILE A 257 -4.32 -9.66 29.02
C ILE A 257 -2.89 -10.06 29.36
N GLN A 258 -2.54 -11.34 29.22
CA GLN A 258 -1.19 -11.84 29.51
C GLN A 258 -0.14 -11.15 28.63
N HIS A 259 -0.39 -11.03 27.32
CA HIS A 259 0.54 -10.39 26.40
C HIS A 259 0.65 -8.88 26.63
N LYS A 260 -0.45 -8.20 26.96
CA LYS A 260 -0.40 -6.79 27.37
C LYS A 260 0.42 -6.56 28.62
N GLN A 261 0.24 -7.37 29.66
CA GLN A 261 1.03 -7.26 30.89
C GLN A 261 2.53 -7.45 30.62
N ARG A 262 2.88 -8.43 29.78
CA ARG A 262 4.26 -8.66 29.35
C ARG A 262 4.81 -7.47 28.55
N LEU A 263 4.02 -6.92 27.62
CA LEU A 263 4.37 -5.77 26.79
C LEU A 263 4.65 -4.51 27.63
N LEU A 264 3.80 -4.23 28.62
CA LEU A 264 3.86 -3.03 29.44
C LEU A 264 4.81 -3.13 30.64
N SER A 265 5.24 -4.34 31.01
CA SER A 265 6.19 -4.54 32.10
C SER A 265 7.51 -3.76 31.85
N VAL A 266 7.97 -3.07 32.89
CA VAL A 266 9.17 -2.21 32.87
C VAL A 266 10.42 -3.06 32.71
#